data_AF-A0A212L711-F1
#
_entry.id   AF-A0A212L711-F1
#
_cell.length_a   1.000
_cell.length_b   1.000
_cell.length_c   1.000
_cell.angle_alpha   90.00
_cell.angle_beta   90.00
_cell.angle_gamma   90.00
#
_symmetry.space_group_name_H-M   'P 1'
#
loop_
_entity.id
_entity.type
_entity.pdbx_description
1 polymer ?
#
loop_
_entity_poly.entity_id
_entity_poly.type
_entity_poly.pdbx_seq_one_letter_code
_entity_poly.pdbx_strand_id
1 'polypeptide(L)'
;MRVISGVVAAVALAAGVVGALPASADTISRDTLSRKFLDYCVNTQYRVEGIDRNSMIDRCRKASQVAMTQFEGNSFDAPSRSKFTAEQDQAIRAAVAAAFARK
;
A
#
# COMPACT_ATOMS: atom_id res chain seq x y z
N MET A 1 -61.75 -32.06 6.73
CA MET A 1 -61.20 -31.22 7.82
C MET A 1 -60.92 -29.83 7.27
N ARG A 2 -61.12 -28.82 8.12
CA ARG A 2 -61.27 -27.40 7.78
C ARG A 2 -59.95 -26.68 7.45
N VAL A 3 -60.13 -25.59 6.71
CA VAL A 3 -59.17 -24.60 6.17
C VAL A 3 -58.59 -23.69 7.26
N ILE A 4 -57.32 -23.30 7.13
CA ILE A 4 -56.73 -22.02 7.58
C ILE A 4 -55.57 -21.75 6.59
N SER A 5 -55.77 -21.07 5.45
CA SER A 5 -55.85 -19.62 5.23
C SER A 5 -54.80 -18.77 5.96
N GLY A 6 -53.78 -18.34 5.21
CA GLY A 6 -53.31 -16.97 5.28
C GLY A 6 -51.95 -16.73 5.95
N VAL A 7 -51.30 -15.71 5.39
CA VAL A 7 -50.35 -14.77 6.04
C VAL A 7 -48.86 -15.01 5.74
N VAL A 8 -48.44 -14.30 4.68
CA VAL A 8 -47.26 -13.42 4.63
C VAL A 8 -45.95 -14.02 4.11
N ALA A 9 -45.64 -13.56 2.90
CA ALA A 9 -44.28 -13.34 2.42
C ALA A 9 -43.45 -12.60 3.47
N ALA A 10 -42.56 -13.32 4.12
CA ALA A 10 -41.45 -12.71 4.85
C ALA A 10 -40.18 -13.07 4.10
N VAL A 11 -39.76 -12.13 3.24
CA VAL A 11 -38.36 -11.90 2.90
C VAL A 11 -37.63 -11.80 4.24
N ALA A 12 -37.14 -12.92 4.74
CA ALA A 12 -36.31 -12.95 5.93
C ALA A 12 -34.96 -12.37 5.51
N LEU A 13 -34.79 -11.11 5.88
CA LEU A 13 -33.65 -10.27 5.65
C LEU A 13 -32.35 -11.06 5.72
N ALA A 14 -31.59 -11.01 4.64
CA ALA A 14 -30.15 -11.19 4.62
C ALA A 14 -29.46 -10.06 5.41
N ALA A 15 -29.78 -9.96 6.70
CA ALA A 15 -29.23 -9.02 7.66
C ALA A 15 -28.53 -9.84 8.76
N GLY A 16 -27.38 -10.40 8.41
CA GLY A 16 -26.58 -11.19 9.33
C GLY A 16 -25.39 -11.70 8.57
N VAL A 17 -24.22 -11.11 8.81
CA VAL A 17 -22.98 -11.33 8.05
C VAL A 17 -22.95 -10.51 6.74
N VAL A 18 -23.05 -9.19 6.88
CA VAL A 18 -22.06 -8.34 6.21
C VAL A 18 -20.74 -8.65 6.90
N GLY A 19 -20.16 -9.82 6.57
CA GLY A 19 -18.75 -10.01 6.77
C GLY A 19 -18.14 -8.86 5.97
N ALA A 20 -17.58 -7.89 6.67
CA ALA A 20 -16.71 -6.91 6.07
C ALA A 20 -15.60 -7.72 5.40
N LEU A 21 -15.83 -8.08 4.13
CA LEU A 21 -14.78 -8.54 3.25
C LEU A 21 -13.71 -7.46 3.41
N PRO A 22 -12.51 -7.81 3.90
CA PRO A 22 -11.44 -6.83 4.00
C PRO A 22 -11.35 -6.20 2.62
N ALA A 23 -11.52 -4.87 2.56
CA ALA A 23 -11.40 -4.12 1.32
C ALA A 23 -10.20 -4.71 0.58
N SER A 24 -10.44 -5.36 -0.56
CA SER A 24 -9.50 -6.24 -1.22
C SER A 24 -8.12 -5.60 -1.15
N ALA A 25 -7.19 -6.22 -0.42
CA ALA A 25 -5.83 -5.75 -0.41
C ALA A 25 -5.38 -5.79 -1.87
N ASP A 26 -5.33 -4.63 -2.52
CA ASP A 26 -4.98 -4.56 -3.93
C ASP A 26 -3.56 -5.09 -4.02
N THR A 27 -3.39 -6.26 -4.63
CA THR A 27 -2.06 -6.80 -4.86
C THR A 27 -1.42 -6.00 -5.98
N ILE A 28 -0.27 -5.40 -5.71
CA ILE A 28 0.46 -4.59 -6.68
C ILE A 28 1.68 -5.34 -7.22
N SER A 29 2.04 -5.05 -8.46
CA SER A 29 3.24 -5.62 -9.07
C SER A 29 4.52 -5.04 -8.44
N ARG A 30 5.63 -5.76 -8.61
CA ARG A 30 6.98 -5.29 -8.24
C ARG A 30 7.32 -3.91 -8.80
N ASP A 31 7.00 -3.68 -10.07
CA ASP A 31 7.23 -2.39 -10.73
C ASP A 31 6.39 -1.28 -10.07
N THR A 32 5.14 -1.57 -9.72
CA THR A 32 4.25 -0.62 -9.04
C THR A 32 4.76 -0.28 -7.64
N LEU A 33 5.22 -1.26 -6.87
CA LEU A 33 5.80 -1.03 -5.54
C LEU A 33 7.08 -0.18 -5.64
N SER A 34 7.96 -0.49 -6.59
CA SER A 34 9.19 0.27 -6.85
C SER A 34 8.90 1.74 -7.20
N ARG A 35 7.88 2.00 -8.03
CA ARG A 35 7.43 3.36 -8.34
C ARG A 35 6.88 4.07 -7.11
N LYS A 36 6.04 3.40 -6.31
CA LYS A 36 5.53 3.99 -5.05
C LYS A 36 6.65 4.36 -4.09
N PHE A 37 7.68 3.53 -3.96
CA PHE A 37 8.87 3.84 -3.16
C PHE A 37 9.63 5.06 -3.67
N LEU A 38 9.80 5.17 -5.00
CA LEU A 38 10.41 6.33 -5.61
C LEU A 38 9.60 7.62 -5.35
N ASP A 39 8.29 7.56 -5.58
CA ASP A 39 7.38 8.70 -5.37
C ASP A 39 7.38 9.13 -3.90
N TYR A 40 7.34 8.18 -2.97
CA TYR A 40 7.43 8.46 -1.55
C TYR A 40 8.74 9.18 -1.19
N CYS A 41 9.88 8.68 -1.67
CA CYS A 41 11.17 9.31 -1.41
C CYS A 41 11.22 10.73 -1.97
N VAL A 42 10.83 10.91 -3.24
CA VAL A 42 10.85 12.22 -3.90
C VAL A 42 9.95 13.20 -3.17
N ASN A 43 8.72 12.81 -2.83
CA ASN A 43 7.78 13.68 -2.11
C ASN A 43 8.29 14.05 -0.71
N THR A 44 8.98 13.13 -0.04
CA THR A 44 9.56 13.38 1.28
C THR A 44 10.75 14.34 1.21
N GLN A 45 11.62 14.17 0.22
CA GLN A 45 12.87 14.92 0.10
C GLN A 45 12.74 16.23 -0.70
N TYR A 46 11.65 16.41 -1.46
CA TYR A 46 11.42 17.57 -2.31
C TYR A 46 11.45 18.91 -1.54
N ARG A 47 11.10 18.89 -0.24
CA ARG A 47 11.10 20.07 0.62
C ARG A 47 12.40 20.29 1.38
N VAL A 48 13.39 19.41 1.22
CA VAL A 48 14.65 19.49 1.95
C VAL A 48 15.57 20.47 1.23
N GLU A 49 15.86 21.59 1.90
CA GLU A 49 16.77 22.61 1.39
C GLU A 49 18.23 22.09 1.38
N GLY A 50 19.01 22.53 0.38
CA GLY A 50 20.43 22.21 0.28
C GLY A 50 20.77 20.91 -0.46
N ILE A 51 19.80 20.27 -1.10
CA ILE A 51 20.04 19.10 -1.97
C ILE A 51 19.73 19.50 -3.43
N ASP A 52 20.70 19.28 -4.32
CA ASP A 52 20.48 19.41 -5.77
C ASP A 52 19.40 18.41 -6.24
N ARG A 53 18.48 18.86 -7.10
CA ARG A 53 17.31 18.07 -7.50
C ARG A 53 17.69 16.80 -8.28
N ASN A 54 18.72 16.86 -9.13
CA ASN A 54 19.19 15.68 -9.86
C ASN A 54 19.81 14.67 -8.89
N SER A 55 20.63 15.15 -7.97
CA SER A 55 21.23 14.35 -6.90
C SER A 55 20.18 13.72 -5.99
N MET A 56 19.10 14.44 -5.66
CA MET A 56 17.97 13.93 -4.88
C MET A 56 17.28 12.77 -5.62
N ILE A 57 16.96 12.95 -6.90
CA ILE A 57 16.29 11.91 -7.71
C ILE A 57 17.16 10.64 -7.78
N ASP A 58 18.47 10.78 -8.00
CA ASP A 58 19.37 9.63 -8.06
C ASP A 58 19.50 8.91 -6.72
N ARG A 59 19.54 9.64 -5.60
CA ARG A 59 19.50 9.05 -4.25
C ARG A 59 18.18 8.33 -4.01
N CYS A 60 17.05 8.89 -4.44
CA CYS A 60 15.74 8.24 -4.31
C CYS A 60 15.59 6.99 -5.18
N ARG A 61 16.17 6.98 -6.38
CA ARG A 61 16.25 5.77 -7.23
C ARG A 61 17.04 4.67 -6.54
N LYS A 62 18.19 5.01 -5.95
CA LYS A 62 19.01 4.07 -5.16
C LYS A 62 18.25 3.57 -3.92
N ALA A 63 17.58 4.45 -3.19
CA ALA A 63 16.77 4.08 -2.02
C ALA A 63 15.65 3.11 -2.39
N SER A 64 14.91 3.38 -3.48
CA SER A 64 13.87 2.47 -3.97
C SER A 64 14.46 1.10 -4.34
N GLN A 65 15.57 1.06 -5.08
CA GLN A 65 16.25 -0.19 -5.43
C GLN A 65 16.66 -0.99 -4.18
N VAL A 66 17.28 -0.34 -3.19
CA VAL A 66 17.70 -0.97 -1.92
C VAL A 66 16.51 -1.43 -1.10
N ALA A 67 15.42 -0.67 -1.03
CA ALA A 67 14.22 -1.12 -0.34
C ALA A 67 13.62 -2.36 -1.02
N MET A 68 13.59 -2.39 -2.36
CA MET A 68 13.07 -3.50 -3.15
C MET A 68 13.87 -4.80 -3.04
N THR A 69 15.14 -4.77 -2.60
CA THR A 69 15.93 -6.00 -2.39
C THR A 69 15.46 -6.77 -1.15
N GLN A 70 14.73 -6.14 -0.23
CA GLN A 70 14.19 -6.80 0.97
C GLN A 70 12.93 -7.62 0.70
N PHE A 71 12.35 -7.48 -0.50
CA PHE A 71 11.10 -8.11 -0.87
C PHE A 71 11.32 -9.11 -2.00
N GLU A 72 10.91 -10.35 -1.81
CA GLU A 72 10.93 -11.40 -2.83
C GLU A 72 9.58 -11.49 -3.57
N GLY A 73 9.58 -12.07 -4.77
CA GLY A 73 8.36 -12.26 -5.56
C GLY A 73 7.95 -11.07 -6.43
N ASN A 74 6.78 -11.17 -7.07
CA ASN A 74 6.31 -10.18 -8.07
C ASN A 74 4.97 -9.53 -7.73
N SER A 75 4.37 -9.90 -6.59
CA SER A 75 3.07 -9.45 -6.14
C SER A 75 3.16 -9.09 -4.65
N PHE A 76 2.63 -7.93 -4.28
CA PHE A 76 2.77 -7.37 -2.94
C PHE A 76 1.45 -6.81 -2.43
N ASP A 77 1.18 -6.97 -1.14
CA ASP A 77 0.01 -6.36 -0.52
C ASP A 77 0.12 -4.83 -0.54
N ALA A 78 -0.94 -4.15 -0.97
CA ALA A 78 -1.06 -2.70 -0.83
C ALA A 78 -2.35 -2.37 -0.06
N PRO A 79 -2.24 -1.83 1.17
CA PRO A 79 -3.42 -1.44 1.95
C PRO A 79 -4.26 -0.35 1.28
N SER A 80 -3.63 0.48 0.43
CA SER A 80 -4.28 1.40 -0.50
C SER A 80 -3.26 1.94 -1.50
N ARG A 81 -3.73 2.73 -2.48
CA ARG A 81 -2.86 3.46 -3.42
C ARG A 81 -1.85 4.37 -2.71
N SER A 82 -2.22 4.96 -1.58
CA SER A 82 -1.39 5.97 -0.89
C SER A 82 -0.64 5.43 0.33
N LYS A 83 -0.89 4.19 0.75
CA LYS A 83 -0.29 3.59 1.95
C LYS A 83 0.63 2.43 1.61
N PHE A 84 1.53 2.14 2.53
CA PHE A 84 2.38 0.96 2.55
C PHE A 84 1.92 0.02 3.65
N THR A 85 2.30 -1.26 3.57
CA THR A 85 2.31 -2.13 4.76
C THR A 85 3.37 -1.62 5.75
N ALA A 86 3.34 -2.11 6.99
CA ALA A 86 4.31 -1.71 8.00
C ALA A 86 5.75 -2.08 7.58
N GLU A 87 5.93 -3.26 6.98
CA GLU A 87 7.20 -3.78 6.49
C GLU A 87 7.73 -2.93 5.32
N GLN A 88 6.86 -2.61 4.35
CA GLN A 88 7.18 -1.74 3.23
C GLN A 88 7.58 -0.33 3.68
N ASP A 89 6.83 0.26 4.63
CA ASP A 89 7.11 1.58 5.18
C ASP A 89 8.45 1.61 5.93
N GLN A 90 8.71 0.59 6.76
CA GLN A 90 9.99 0.45 7.47
C GLN A 90 11.17 0.33 6.49
N ALA A 91 11.05 -0.52 5.47
CA ALA A 91 12.10 -0.74 4.47
C ALA A 91 12.42 0.54 3.71
N ILE A 92 11.40 1.25 3.20
CA ILE A 92 11.64 2.48 2.44
C ILE A 92 12.19 3.61 3.31
N ARG A 93 11.72 3.76 4.57
CA ARG A 93 12.28 4.76 5.50
C ARG A 93 13.74 4.51 5.80
N ALA A 94 14.11 3.26 6.07
CA ALA A 94 15.50 2.88 6.33
C ALA A 94 16.38 3.15 5.10
N ALA A 95 15.91 2.78 3.91
CA ALA A 95 16.64 3.00 2.67
C ALA A 95 16.81 4.50 2.33
N VAL A 96 15.78 5.31 2.56
CA VAL A 96 15.86 6.77 2.39
C VAL A 96 16.82 7.37 3.41
N ALA A 97 16.74 7.00 4.68
CA ALA A 97 17.67 7.48 5.70
C ALA A 97 19.12 7.16 5.34
N ALA A 98 19.40 5.93 4.86
CA ALA A 98 20.73 5.54 4.42
C ALA A 98 21.21 6.30 3.18
N ALA A 99 20.33 6.55 2.20
CA ALA A 99 20.68 7.28 0.97
C ALA A 99 20.95 8.77 1.20
N PHE A 100 20.39 9.35 2.26
CA PHE A 100 20.49 10.77 2.59
C PHE A 100 21.30 11.06 3.85
N ALA A 101 21.84 10.03 4.53
CA ALA A 101 22.81 10.20 5.59
C ALA A 101 24.00 11.02 5.06
N ARG A 102 24.28 12.15 5.71
CA ARG A 102 25.43 13.01 5.38
C ARG A 102 26.71 12.18 5.54
N LYS A 103 27.49 12.04 4.46
CA LYS A 103 28.91 11.71 4.55
C LYS A 103 29.69 13.00 4.75
#